data_AF-A0A3B4Y5S0-F1
#
_entry.id   AF-A0A3B4Y5S0-F1
#
_cell.length_a   1.000
_cell.length_b   1.000
_cell.length_c   1.000
_cell.angle_alpha   90.00
_cell.angle_beta   90.00
_cell.angle_gamma   90.00
#
_symmetry.space_group_name_H-M   'P 1'
#
loop_
_entity.id
_entity.type
_entity.pdbx_description
1 polymer ?
#
loop_
_entity_poly.entity_id
_entity_poly.type
_entity_poly.pdbx_seq_one_letter_code
_entity_poly.pdbx_strand_id
1 'polypeptide(L)'
;DNPPEGLMPTNKPTKTKSLLRDIVKAGRVTKLVNGCRDVLVLYHQGQLHAMDMRCYHSGGALQYGDIEEFNGRMCIVCPWHKYKITLAEGEGLYQAVDDPTAKPLRTHWCSKGVKQRIHKVTEVNGDVFVTLNNSSETIESDVYQTEKYRTMEANRT
;
A
#
# COMPACT_ATOMS: atom_id res chain seq x y z
N ASP A 1 -49.22 11.02 14.05
CA ASP A 1 -48.46 10.66 12.83
C ASP A 1 -47.03 11.12 12.94
N ASN A 2 -46.13 10.19 13.24
CA ASN A 2 -44.69 10.39 13.19
C ASN A 2 -44.20 9.71 11.88
N PRO A 3 -43.36 10.33 11.05
CA PRO A 3 -42.93 9.71 9.79
C PRO A 3 -42.07 8.46 10.09
N PRO A 4 -42.10 7.45 9.21
CA PRO A 4 -41.33 6.24 9.42
C PRO A 4 -39.83 6.56 9.35
N GLU A 5 -39.12 6.05 10.35
CA GLU A 5 -37.68 6.12 10.51
C GLU A 5 -37.01 5.60 9.23
N GLY A 6 -36.43 6.53 8.47
CA GLY A 6 -35.74 6.25 7.23
C GLY A 6 -34.64 5.23 7.48
N LEU A 7 -34.76 4.10 6.79
CA LEU A 7 -33.77 3.04 6.73
C LEU A 7 -32.38 3.67 6.52
N MET A 8 -31.54 3.65 7.56
CA MET A 8 -30.13 4.03 7.47
C MET A 8 -29.52 3.23 6.31
N PRO A 9 -28.86 3.86 5.32
CA PRO A 9 -28.20 3.10 4.28
C PRO A 9 -27.17 2.19 4.94
N THR A 10 -27.37 0.88 4.82
CA THR A 10 -26.38 -0.09 5.30
C THR A 10 -25.09 0.24 4.58
N ASN A 11 -24.08 0.71 5.32
CA ASN A 11 -22.71 0.88 4.85
C ASN A 11 -22.16 -0.50 4.43
N LYS A 12 -22.56 -0.97 3.24
CA LYS A 12 -21.85 -2.05 2.58
C LYS A 12 -20.48 -1.46 2.27
N PRO A 13 -19.38 -2.03 2.79
CA PRO A 13 -18.06 -1.61 2.34
C PRO A 13 -18.07 -1.81 0.83
N THR A 14 -17.90 -0.73 0.07
CA THR A 14 -17.71 -0.84 -1.36
C THR A 14 -16.41 -1.62 -1.55
N LYS A 15 -16.51 -2.91 -1.91
CA LYS A 15 -15.36 -3.81 -2.00
C LYS A 15 -15.05 -3.98 -3.47
N THR A 16 -13.83 -3.65 -3.89
CA THR A 16 -13.37 -4.09 -5.21
C THR A 16 -13.07 -5.58 -5.12
N LYS A 17 -13.79 -6.38 -5.91
CA LYS A 17 -13.66 -7.84 -6.00
C LYS A 17 -12.56 -8.20 -7.00
N SER A 18 -11.72 -9.17 -6.68
CA SER A 18 -10.77 -9.79 -7.62
C SER A 18 -10.62 -11.27 -7.29
N LEU A 19 -10.36 -12.11 -8.28
CA LEU A 19 -10.16 -13.55 -8.04
C LEU A 19 -8.73 -13.79 -7.55
N LEU A 20 -8.58 -14.59 -6.48
CA LEU A 20 -7.26 -14.91 -5.91
C LEU A 20 -6.32 -15.47 -6.98
N ARG A 21 -6.80 -16.45 -7.76
CA ARG A 21 -5.99 -17.10 -8.81
C ARG A 21 -5.39 -16.10 -9.82
N ASP A 22 -6.11 -15.02 -10.11
CA ASP A 22 -5.67 -14.02 -11.08
C ASP A 22 -4.58 -13.14 -10.45
N ILE A 23 -4.73 -12.78 -9.17
CA ILE A 23 -3.70 -12.05 -8.42
C ILE A 23 -2.44 -12.90 -8.23
N VAL A 24 -2.59 -14.18 -7.86
CA VAL A 24 -1.48 -15.12 -7.71
C VAL A 24 -0.71 -15.27 -9.02
N LYS A 25 -1.43 -15.45 -10.14
CA LYS A 25 -0.81 -15.56 -11.47
C LYS A 25 -0.09 -14.28 -11.89
N ALA A 26 -0.66 -13.11 -11.61
CA ALA A 26 -0.06 -11.83 -11.93
C ALA A 26 1.04 -11.39 -10.93
N GLY A 27 1.08 -12.01 -9.74
CA GLY A 27 1.85 -11.57 -8.58
C GLY A 27 1.30 -10.30 -7.91
N ARG A 28 0.71 -9.37 -8.67
CA ARG A 28 0.16 -8.10 -8.17
C ARG A 28 -0.86 -7.49 -9.12
N VAL A 29 -1.75 -6.64 -8.60
CA VAL A 29 -2.73 -5.86 -9.36
C VAL A 29 -2.96 -4.49 -8.71
N THR A 30 -3.31 -3.48 -9.51
CA THR A 30 -3.79 -2.18 -9.00
C THR A 30 -5.30 -2.08 -9.13
N LYS A 31 -5.97 -1.51 -8.13
CA LYS A 31 -7.42 -1.34 -8.08
C LYS A 31 -7.80 0.04 -7.55
N LEU A 32 -8.68 0.72 -8.26
CA LEU A 32 -9.41 1.86 -7.71
C LEU A 32 -10.49 1.32 -6.77
N VAL A 33 -10.41 1.68 -5.49
CA VAL A 33 -11.35 1.26 -4.45
C VAL A 33 -12.22 2.46 -4.05
N ASN A 34 -13.52 2.25 -3.95
CA ASN A 34 -14.55 3.27 -3.64
C ASN A 34 -14.53 4.48 -4.58
N GLY A 35 -13.96 4.35 -5.78
CA GLY A 35 -13.80 5.46 -6.73
C GLY A 35 -12.81 6.54 -6.29
N CYS A 36 -12.11 6.37 -5.17
CA CYS A 36 -11.35 7.47 -4.56
C CYS A 36 -9.88 7.15 -4.22
N ARG A 37 -9.46 5.88 -4.25
CA ARG A 37 -8.11 5.49 -3.81
C ARG A 37 -7.53 4.35 -4.64
N ASP A 38 -6.31 4.52 -5.15
CA ASP A 38 -5.61 3.49 -5.92
C ASP A 38 -4.78 2.62 -4.98
N VAL A 39 -5.15 1.34 -4.94
CA VAL A 39 -4.56 0.34 -4.06
C VAL A 39 -3.81 -0.69 -4.88
N LEU A 40 -2.55 -0.90 -4.52
CA LEU A 40 -1.75 -2.04 -4.96
C LEU A 40 -2.09 -3.25 -4.07
N VAL A 41 -2.57 -4.32 -4.68
CA VAL A 41 -2.74 -5.63 -4.05
C VAL A 41 -1.66 -6.55 -4.59
N LEU A 42 -0.89 -7.17 -3.69
CA LEU A 42 0.23 -8.03 -4.04
C LEU A 42 0.13 -9.37 -3.33
N TYR A 43 0.52 -10.43 -4.03
CA TYR A 43 0.66 -11.78 -3.49
C TYR A 43 2.14 -12.13 -3.42
N HIS A 44 2.64 -12.39 -2.23
CA HIS A 44 4.03 -12.76 -2.00
C HIS A 44 4.14 -13.82 -0.91
N GLN A 45 4.91 -14.88 -1.16
CA GLN A 45 5.15 -15.97 -0.20
C GLN A 45 3.89 -16.51 0.49
N GLY A 46 2.82 -16.73 -0.28
CA GLY A 46 1.57 -17.27 0.28
C GLY A 46 0.64 -16.23 0.90
N GLN A 47 1.04 -14.96 0.97
CA GLN A 47 0.29 -13.91 1.67
C GLN A 47 -0.15 -12.79 0.73
N LEU A 48 -1.34 -12.26 0.98
CA LEU A 48 -1.85 -11.06 0.33
C LEU A 48 -1.55 -9.82 1.17
N HIS A 49 -1.07 -8.77 0.51
CA HIS A 49 -0.93 -7.45 1.11
C HIS A 49 -1.63 -6.42 0.23
N ALA A 50 -2.14 -5.36 0.85
CA ALA A 50 -2.68 -4.23 0.13
C ALA A 50 -2.14 -2.93 0.71
N MET A 51 -1.68 -2.05 -0.16
CA MET A 51 -1.19 -0.73 0.22
C MET A 51 -1.52 0.31 -0.84
N ASP A 52 -1.42 1.57 -0.47
CA ASP A 52 -1.43 2.67 -1.43
C ASP A 52 -0.49 2.39 -2.62
N MET A 53 -0.97 2.58 -3.85
CA MET A 53 -0.20 2.31 -5.07
C MET A 53 0.99 3.27 -5.27
N ARG A 54 0.84 4.52 -4.81
CA ARG A 54 1.83 5.59 -4.99
C ARG A 54 2.75 5.67 -3.78
N CYS A 55 4.06 5.61 -4.01
CA CYS A 55 5.08 5.69 -2.97
C CYS A 55 5.01 7.01 -2.20
N TYR A 56 5.01 6.93 -0.87
CA TYR A 56 4.98 8.09 0.03
C TYR A 56 6.09 9.12 -0.19
N HIS A 57 7.22 8.74 -0.80
CA HIS A 57 8.35 9.66 -0.97
C HIS A 57 8.07 10.73 -2.03
N SER A 58 7.60 10.31 -3.21
CA SER A 58 7.42 11.21 -4.37
C SER A 58 6.36 10.73 -5.37
N GLY A 59 5.46 9.84 -4.98
CA GLY A 59 4.39 9.34 -5.84
C GLY A 59 4.81 8.27 -6.85
N GLY A 60 5.96 7.64 -6.67
CA GLY A 60 6.42 6.57 -7.55
C GLY A 60 5.47 5.38 -7.59
N ALA A 61 5.21 4.84 -8.78
CA ALA A 61 4.32 3.70 -8.98
C ALA A 61 4.91 2.42 -8.37
N LEU A 62 4.40 2.01 -7.19
CA LEU A 62 4.92 0.85 -6.48
C LEU A 62 4.63 -0.46 -7.21
N GLN A 63 3.66 -0.52 -8.15
CA GLN A 63 3.44 -1.75 -8.91
C GLN A 63 4.68 -2.21 -9.72
N TYR A 64 5.64 -1.32 -9.99
CA TYR A 64 6.89 -1.65 -10.68
C TYR A 64 8.09 -1.87 -9.72
N GLY A 65 7.86 -1.89 -8.40
CA GLY A 65 8.91 -2.11 -7.42
C GLY A 65 9.25 -3.59 -7.21
N ASP A 66 10.52 -3.89 -6.95
CA ASP A 66 10.94 -5.24 -6.57
C ASP A 66 10.50 -5.56 -5.13
N ILE A 67 10.32 -6.85 -4.82
CA ILE A 67 10.10 -7.30 -3.44
C ILE A 67 11.39 -7.95 -2.95
N GLU A 68 11.92 -7.43 -1.85
CA GLU A 68 13.21 -7.81 -1.28
C GLU A 68 13.12 -7.90 0.25
N GLU A 69 14.00 -8.69 0.87
CA GLU A 69 14.10 -8.80 2.33
C GLU A 69 15.10 -7.77 2.90
N PHE A 70 14.67 -7.03 3.93
CA PHE A 70 15.56 -6.21 4.73
C PHE A 70 15.30 -6.44 6.21
N ASN A 71 16.32 -6.87 6.95
CA ASN A 71 16.23 -7.12 8.39
C ASN A 71 15.10 -8.10 8.76
N GLY A 72 14.92 -9.18 7.97
CA GLY A 72 13.84 -10.15 8.16
C GLY A 72 12.44 -9.63 7.79
N ARG A 73 12.33 -8.45 7.18
CA ARG A 73 11.05 -7.84 6.79
C ARG A 73 10.96 -7.75 5.27
N MET A 74 9.94 -8.39 4.69
CA MET A 74 9.63 -8.25 3.27
C MET A 74 9.24 -6.80 2.97
N CYS A 75 9.89 -6.20 1.98
CA CYS A 75 9.64 -4.83 1.56
C CYS A 75 9.43 -4.75 0.05
N ILE A 76 8.56 -3.83 -0.36
CA ILE A 76 8.58 -3.34 -1.73
C ILE A 76 9.59 -2.20 -1.87
N VAL A 77 10.45 -2.28 -2.88
CA VAL A 77 11.48 -1.28 -3.17
C VAL A 77 10.97 -0.36 -4.26
N CYS A 78 10.73 0.91 -3.90
CA CYS A 78 10.22 1.90 -4.83
C CYS A 78 11.17 2.04 -6.04
N PRO A 79 10.65 1.93 -7.28
CA PRO A 79 11.50 1.91 -8.48
C PRO A 79 12.24 3.23 -8.68
N TRP A 80 11.66 4.37 -8.26
CA TRP A 80 12.22 5.70 -8.50
C TRP A 80 13.41 6.03 -7.59
N HIS A 81 13.28 5.79 -6.27
CA HIS A 81 14.27 6.26 -5.29
C HIS A 81 14.74 5.18 -4.30
N LYS A 82 14.37 3.92 -4.54
CA LYS A 82 14.82 2.74 -3.76
C LYS A 82 14.46 2.77 -2.27
N TYR A 83 13.44 3.55 -1.92
CA TYR A 83 12.80 3.51 -0.60
C TYR A 83 12.20 2.13 -0.35
N LYS A 84 12.45 1.58 0.84
CA LYS A 84 12.06 0.23 1.25
C LYS A 84 10.84 0.35 2.14
N ILE A 85 9.72 -0.21 1.70
CA ILE A 85 8.44 -0.11 2.39
C ILE A 85 8.00 -1.51 2.79
N THR A 86 7.84 -1.77 4.07
CA THR A 86 7.45 -3.10 4.55
C THR A 86 6.06 -3.49 4.05
N LEU A 87 5.89 -4.71 3.55
CA LEU A 87 4.61 -5.18 3.02
C LEU A 87 3.53 -5.31 4.09
N ALA A 88 3.92 -5.67 5.32
CA ALA A 88 2.99 -5.92 6.42
C ALA A 88 2.43 -4.63 7.03
N GLU A 89 3.28 -3.63 7.26
CA GLU A 89 2.97 -2.48 8.11
C GLU A 89 3.15 -1.12 7.42
N GLY A 90 3.69 -1.10 6.20
CA GLY A 90 3.90 0.13 5.45
C GLY A 90 4.98 1.06 6.02
N GLU A 91 5.87 0.53 6.85
CA GLU A 91 7.00 1.27 7.41
C GLU A 91 8.09 1.54 6.38
N GLY A 92 8.67 2.75 6.43
CA GLY A 92 9.84 3.10 5.64
C GLY A 92 11.14 2.69 6.33
N LEU A 93 11.88 1.72 5.78
CA LEU A 93 13.15 1.26 6.34
C LEU A 93 14.35 2.02 5.77
N TYR A 94 15.36 2.21 6.62
CA TYR A 94 16.66 2.79 6.24
C TYR A 94 17.79 2.19 7.08
N GLN A 95 19.02 2.32 6.60
CA GLN A 95 20.22 2.01 7.37
C GLN A 95 20.75 3.30 8.01
N ALA A 96 20.73 3.35 9.34
CA ALA A 96 21.39 4.41 10.09
C ALA A 96 22.89 4.09 10.22
N VAL A 97 23.72 5.12 10.27
CA VAL A 97 25.16 5.01 10.50
C VAL A 97 25.43 5.36 11.96
N ASP A 98 26.12 4.48 12.69
CA ASP A 98 26.41 4.69 14.12
C ASP A 98 27.38 5.85 14.33
N ASP A 99 28.50 5.81 13.61
CA ASP A 99 29.55 6.82 13.63
C ASP A 99 30.01 7.07 12.18
N PRO A 100 29.74 8.26 11.62
CA PRO A 100 30.11 8.59 10.24
C PRO A 100 31.62 8.75 10.04
N THR A 101 32.41 8.80 11.11
CA THR A 101 33.87 8.97 11.07
C THR A 101 34.64 7.64 11.13
N ALA A 102 34.01 6.58 11.65
CA ALA A 102 34.62 5.26 11.78
C ALA A 102 34.70 4.50 10.44
N LYS A 103 35.78 3.72 10.25
CA LYS A 103 35.97 2.83 9.10
C LYS A 103 36.30 1.39 9.54
N PRO A 104 35.62 0.34 9.04
CA PRO A 104 34.48 0.41 8.11
C PRO A 104 33.23 0.99 8.79
N LEU A 105 32.34 1.60 7.99
CA LEU A 105 31.06 2.10 8.48
C LEU A 105 30.26 0.95 9.09
N ARG A 106 29.74 1.18 10.30
CA ARG A 106 28.78 0.29 10.93
C ARG A 106 27.39 0.88 10.75
N THR A 107 26.49 0.04 10.25
CA THR A 107 25.10 0.44 10.04
C THR A 107 24.16 -0.55 10.70
N HIS A 108 23.00 -0.02 11.11
CA HIS A 108 21.90 -0.83 11.61
C HIS A 108 20.59 -0.39 10.96
N TRP A 109 19.64 -1.32 10.89
CA TRP A 109 18.33 -1.06 10.31
C TRP A 109 17.45 -0.28 11.28
N CYS A 110 16.82 0.78 10.78
CA CYS A 110 15.85 1.58 11.49
C CYS A 110 14.56 1.72 10.69
N SER A 111 13.48 2.05 11.40
CA SER A 111 12.20 2.42 10.81
C SER A 111 11.96 3.91 10.93
N LYS A 112 11.32 4.50 9.92
CA LYS A 112 10.76 5.86 9.95
C LYS A 112 9.35 5.89 10.55
N GLY A 113 8.83 4.75 11.02
CA GLY A 113 7.41 4.54 11.31
C GLY A 113 6.60 4.26 10.05
N VAL A 114 5.29 4.13 10.20
CA VAL A 114 4.35 3.90 9.09
C VAL A 114 4.35 5.11 8.17
N LYS A 115 4.67 4.90 6.90
CA LYS A 115 4.72 5.95 5.86
C LYS A 115 3.79 5.65 4.68
N GLN A 116 3.51 4.37 4.44
CA GLN A 116 2.67 3.89 3.35
C GLN A 116 1.40 3.26 3.92
N ARG A 117 0.22 3.66 3.43
CA ARG A 117 -1.03 3.18 4.02
C ARG A 117 -1.24 1.72 3.66
N ILE A 118 -1.37 0.87 4.66
CA ILE A 118 -1.81 -0.52 4.49
C ILE A 118 -3.33 -0.59 4.58
N HIS A 119 -3.91 -1.43 3.73
CA HIS A 119 -5.33 -1.74 3.67
C HIS A 119 -5.57 -3.20 4.00
N LYS A 120 -6.78 -3.49 4.48
CA LYS A 120 -7.13 -4.86 4.86
C LYS A 120 -7.52 -5.65 3.61
N VAL A 121 -6.94 -6.83 3.46
CA VAL A 121 -7.36 -7.81 2.46
C VAL A 121 -8.15 -8.93 3.15
N THR A 122 -9.20 -9.42 2.52
CA THR A 122 -9.97 -10.57 3.01
C THR A 122 -10.25 -11.51 1.86
N GLU A 123 -9.96 -12.78 2.07
CA GLU A 123 -10.29 -13.85 1.12
C GLU A 123 -11.57 -14.56 1.57
N VAL A 124 -12.51 -14.75 0.64
CA VAL A 124 -13.73 -15.55 0.86
C VAL A 124 -13.99 -16.36 -0.40
N ASN A 125 -13.97 -17.69 -0.31
CA ASN A 125 -14.26 -18.60 -1.43
C ASN A 125 -13.45 -18.32 -2.70
N GLY A 126 -12.16 -18.00 -2.57
CA GLY A 126 -11.28 -17.66 -3.69
C GLY A 126 -11.46 -16.24 -4.26
N ASP A 127 -12.35 -15.44 -3.67
CA ASP A 127 -12.50 -14.02 -3.96
C ASP A 127 -11.71 -13.18 -2.95
N VAL A 128 -11.01 -12.18 -3.46
CA VAL A 128 -10.22 -11.21 -2.70
C VAL A 128 -10.97 -9.89 -2.65
N PHE A 129 -11.12 -9.37 -1.43
CA PHE A 129 -11.76 -8.10 -1.13
C PHE A 129 -10.78 -7.18 -0.42
N VAL A 130 -10.67 -5.95 -0.92
CA VAL A 130 -9.92 -4.87 -0.24
C VAL A 130 -10.90 -4.03 0.57
N THR A 131 -10.56 -3.79 1.84
CA THR A 131 -11.23 -2.83 2.73
C THR A 131 -10.26 -1.70 3.03
N LEU A 132 -10.64 -0.48 2.66
CA LEU A 132 -9.82 0.71 2.90
C LEU A 132 -9.59 0.92 4.40
N ASN A 133 -8.36 1.32 4.73
CA ASN A 133 -8.00 1.79 6.06
C ASN A 133 -8.37 3.26 6.16
N ASN A 134 -9.50 3.52 6.81
CA ASN A 134 -10.07 4.86 6.98
C ASN A 134 -9.63 5.52 8.31
N SER A 135 -8.50 5.10 8.90
CA SER A 135 -7.93 5.80 10.05
C SER A 135 -7.77 7.29 9.75
N SER A 136 -8.20 8.13 10.70
CA SER A 136 -8.11 9.59 10.64
C SER A 136 -6.69 10.13 10.76
N GLU A 137 -5.74 9.29 11.18
CA GLU A 137 -4.33 9.67 11.19
C GLU A 137 -3.83 9.84 9.76
N THR A 138 -3.36 11.05 9.43
CA THR A 138 -2.76 11.35 8.14
C THR A 138 -1.35 10.76 8.09
N ILE A 139 -1.03 10.09 7.00
CA ILE A 139 0.32 9.59 6.70
C ILE A 139 0.77 10.08 5.34
N GLU A 140 2.08 10.05 5.08
CA GLU A 140 2.68 10.71 3.92
C GLU A 140 2.17 10.19 2.57
N SER A 141 1.79 8.92 2.46
CA SER A 141 1.24 8.38 1.21
C SER A 141 -0.12 8.97 0.83
N ASP A 142 -0.90 9.52 1.79
CA ASP A 142 -2.23 10.09 1.52
C ASP A 142 -2.17 11.26 0.54
N VAL A 143 -1.06 12.02 0.53
CA VAL A 143 -0.83 13.15 -0.38
C VAL A 143 -0.95 12.72 -1.85
N TYR A 144 -0.53 11.49 -2.16
CA TYR A 144 -0.47 10.95 -3.52
C TYR A 144 -1.74 10.19 -3.93
N GLN A 145 -2.77 10.19 -3.09
CA GLN A 145 -4.07 9.55 -3.38
C GLN A 145 -5.10 10.54 -3.96
N THR A 146 -4.69 11.75 -4.31
CA THR A 146 -5.55 12.77 -4.90
C THR A 146 -5.71 12.60 -6.41
N GLU A 147 -6.79 13.13 -6.97
CA GLU A 147 -7.05 13.11 -8.42
C GLU A 147 -5.92 13.69 -9.26
N LYS A 148 -5.24 14.72 -8.73
CA LYS A 148 -4.07 15.34 -9.36
C LYS A 148 -3.00 14.31 -9.73
N TYR A 149 -2.72 13.36 -8.85
CA TYR A 149 -1.70 12.34 -9.08
C TYR A 149 -2.23 11.12 -9.86
N ARG A 150 -3.56 10.95 -9.93
CA ARG A 150 -4.20 9.94 -10.79
C ARG A 150 -4.14 10.34 -12.26
N THR A 151 -4.41 11.60 -12.59
CA THR A 151 -4.47 12.09 -13.98
C THR A 151 -3.08 12.25 -14.61
N MET A 152 -2.02 12.48 -13.81
CA MET A 152 -0.66 12.62 -14.32
C MET A 152 -0.09 11.36 -15.00
N GLU A 153 -0.61 10.16 -14.72
CA GLU A 153 -0.20 8.94 -15.43
C GLU A 153 -1.03 8.60 -16.65
N ALA A 154 -2.32 8.95 -16.68
CA ALA A 154 -3.13 8.80 -17.89
C ALA A 154 -2.59 9.62 -19.08
N ASN A 155 -1.88 10.71 -18.80
CA ASN A 155 -1.28 11.59 -19.81
C ASN A 155 0.17 11.21 -20.20
N ARG A 156 0.72 10.11 -19.65
CA ARG A 156 2.09 9.62 -19.95
C ARG A 156 2.11 8.33 -20.76
N THR A 157 0.94 7.80 -21.12
CA THR A 157 0.72 6.68 -22.06
C THR A 157 0.20 7.20 -23.38
#